data_AF-A0A376AKV5-F1
#
_entry.id   AF-A0A376AKV5-F1
#
_cell.length_a   1.000
_cell.length_b   1.000
_cell.length_c   1.000
_cell.angle_alpha   90.00
_cell.angle_beta   90.00
_cell.angle_gamma   90.00
#
_symmetry.space_group_name_H-M   'P 1'
#
loop_
_entity.id
_entity.type
_entity.pdbx_description
1 polymer ?
#
loop_
_entity_poly.entity_id
_entity_poly.type
_entity_poly.pdbx_seq_one_letter_code
_entity_poly.pdbx_strand_id
1 'polypeptide(L)' 'MRTLVDIDEKALAALDQIAQRQRVSRASLIREAVGDLLAKKQRPEEQAAFGLWGEAGVDGLAYQKALREEW' A
#
# COMPACT_ATOMS: atom_id res chain seq x y z
N MET A 1 -7.46 -3.10 -14.35
CA MET A 1 -6.64 -2.25 -15.25
C MET A 1 -5.60 -3.13 -15.93
N ARG A 2 -5.23 -2.85 -17.19
CA ARG A 2 -4.16 -3.56 -17.92
C ARG A 2 -3.01 -2.58 -18.15
N THR A 3 -1.78 -3.06 -17.97
CA THR A 3 -0.55 -2.28 -18.19
C THR A 3 0.40 -3.12 -19.04
N LEU A 4 1.12 -2.49 -19.96
CA LEU A 4 2.22 -3.10 -20.69
C LEU A 4 3.52 -2.82 -19.93
N VAL A 5 4.33 -3.85 -19.74
CA VAL A 5 5.61 -3.77 -19.04
C VAL A 5 6.63 -4.59 -19.81
N ASP A 6 7.81 -4.01 -20.00
CA ASP A 6 8.95 -4.70 -20.59
C ASP A 6 9.66 -5.51 -19.51
N ILE A 7 9.83 -6.80 -19.77
CA ILE A 7 10.50 -7.76 -18.89
C ILE A 7 11.48 -8.52 -19.76
N ASP A 8 12.73 -8.64 -19.31
CA ASP A 8 13.74 -9.38 -20.06
C ASP A 8 13.38 -10.88 -20.14
N GLU A 9 13.85 -11.54 -21.19
CA GLU A 9 13.49 -12.93 -21.48
C GLU A 9 13.97 -13.91 -20.40
N LYS A 10 15.08 -13.61 -19.71
CA LYS A 10 15.59 -14.45 -18.62
C LYS A 10 14.69 -14.36 -17.39
N ALA A 11 14.26 -13.16 -17.02
CA ALA A 11 13.31 -12.93 -15.95
C ALA A 11 11.96 -13.58 -16.26
N LEU A 12 11.50 -13.51 -17.52
CA LEU A 12 10.27 -14.17 -17.94
C LEU A 12 10.34 -15.68 -17.78
N ALA A 13 11.45 -16.29 -18.24
CA ALA A 13 11.67 -17.73 -18.09
C ALA A 13 11.76 -18.15 -16.61
N ALA A 14 12.38 -17.34 -15.76
CA ALA A 14 12.43 -17.60 -14.32
C ALA A 14 11.03 -17.55 -13.68
N LEU A 15 10.20 -16.57 -14.05
CA LEU A 15 8.81 -16.47 -13.58
C LEU A 15 7.97 -17.69 -14.01
N ASP A 16 8.16 -18.18 -15.24
CA ASP A 16 7.44 -19.36 -15.73
C ASP A 16 7.83 -20.63 -14.94
N GLN A 17 9.11 -20.80 -14.59
CA GLN A 17 9.55 -21.91 -13.75
C GLN A 17 8.95 -21.84 -12.34
N ILE A 18 8.89 -20.66 -11.73
CA ILE A 18 8.28 -20.46 -10.41
C ILE A 18 6.78 -20.76 -10.47
N ALA A 19 6.10 -20.22 -11.48
CA ALA A 19 4.67 -20.43 -11.70
C ALA A 19 4.33 -21.92 -11.83
N GLN A 20 5.15 -22.67 -12.58
CA GLN A 20 4.97 -24.12 -12.75
C GLN A 20 5.19 -24.88 -11.44
N ARG A 21 6.25 -24.57 -10.70
CA ARG A 21 6.55 -25.23 -9.41
C ARG A 21 5.46 -24.98 -8.38
N GLN A 22 4.90 -23.77 -8.34
CA GLN A 22 3.87 -23.38 -7.38
C GLN A 22 2.44 -23.66 -7.87
N ARG A 23 2.27 -24.11 -9.14
CA ARG A 23 0.96 -24.31 -9.79
C ARG A 23 0.07 -23.06 -9.78
N VAL A 24 0.67 -21.89 -9.99
CA VAL A 24 -0.05 -20.61 -10.09
C VAL A 24 0.16 -19.98 -11.46
N SER A 25 -0.65 -18.99 -11.80
CA SER A 25 -0.42 -18.21 -13.02
C SER A 25 0.76 -17.24 -12.84
N ARG A 26 1.54 -17.02 -13.91
CA ARG A 26 2.56 -15.96 -13.95
C ARG A 26 1.99 -14.59 -13.56
N ALA A 27 0.77 -14.28 -14.01
CA ALA A 27 0.09 -13.03 -13.67
C ALA A 27 -0.16 -12.88 -12.15
N SER A 28 -0.33 -13.99 -11.42
CA SER A 28 -0.45 -13.97 -9.96
C SER A 28 0.85 -13.55 -9.30
N LEU A 29 1.99 -14.13 -9.74
CA LEU A 29 3.32 -13.78 -9.23
C LEU A 29 3.65 -12.31 -9.47
N ILE A 30 3.28 -11.77 -10.63
CA ILE A 30 3.50 -10.35 -10.93
C ILE A 30 2.69 -9.46 -9.98
N ARG A 31 1.42 -9.82 -9.68
CA ARG A 31 0.60 -9.06 -8.72
C ARG A 31 1.17 -9.13 -7.31
N GLU A 32 1.63 -10.30 -6.89
CA GLU A 32 2.30 -10.51 -5.61
C GLU A 32 3.56 -9.64 -5.50
N ALA A 33 4.43 -9.68 -6.51
CA ALA A 33 5.64 -8.85 -6.56
C ALA A 33 5.35 -7.34 -6.50
N VAL A 34 4.27 -6.87 -7.12
CA VAL A 34 3.82 -5.47 -7.00
C VAL A 34 3.38 -5.16 -5.56
N GLY A 35 2.60 -6.04 -4.94
CA GLY A 35 2.18 -5.88 -3.54
C GLY A 35 3.37 -5.82 -2.58
N ASP A 36 4.31 -6.76 -2.73
CA ASP A 36 5.54 -6.82 -1.94
C ASP A 36 6.40 -5.57 -2.10
N LEU A 37 6.51 -5.05 -3.33
CA LEU A 37 7.26 -3.83 -3.59
C LEU A 37 6.60 -2.64 -2.88
N LEU A 38 5.29 -2.50 -2.98
CA LEU A 38 4.55 -1.41 -2.33
C LEU A 38 4.67 -1.50 -0.80
N ALA A 39 4.52 -2.69 -0.22
CA ALA A 39 4.70 -2.90 1.22
C ALA A 39 6.12 -2.55 1.69
N LYS A 40 7.15 -2.91 0.91
CA LYS A 40 8.55 -2.54 1.19
C LYS A 40 8.82 -1.04 1.05
N LYS A 41 8.03 -0.34 0.24
CA LYS A 41 8.22 1.09 -0.07
C LYS A 41 7.33 2.01 0.77
N GLN A 42 6.30 1.49 1.43
CA GLN A 42 5.59 2.21 2.48
C GLN A 42 6.58 2.57 3.58
N ARG A 43 6.99 3.85 3.62
CA ARG A 43 7.75 4.40 4.73
C ARG A 43 6.86 4.45 5.97
N PRO A 44 7.43 4.30 7.19
CA PRO A 44 6.69 4.53 8.43
C PRO A 44 6.02 5.93 8.50
N GLU A 45 6.54 6.91 7.75
CA GLU A 45 5.97 8.27 7.69
C GLU A 45 4.54 8.32 7.13
N GLU A 46 4.12 7.39 6.25
CA GLU A 46 2.72 7.37 5.77
C GLU A 46 1.76 6.80 6.82
N GLN A 47 2.25 5.97 7.75
CA GLN A 47 1.49 5.61 8.96
C GLN A 47 1.42 6.80 9.94
N ALA A 48 2.45 7.66 9.97
CA ALA A 48 2.46 8.90 10.73
C ALA A 48 1.66 10.06 10.08
N ALA A 49 1.32 9.98 8.79
CA ALA A 49 0.50 10.98 8.11
C ALA A 49 -0.94 11.03 8.66
N PHE A 50 -1.42 9.93 9.26
CA PHE A 50 -2.61 9.92 10.12
C PHE A 50 -2.28 9.98 11.62
N GLY A 51 -1.01 9.75 12.00
CA GLY A 51 -0.51 9.84 13.37
C GLY A 51 -0.57 11.24 13.98
N LEU A 52 -0.57 12.31 13.16
CA LEU A 52 -0.81 13.67 13.62
C LEU A 52 -2.26 13.93 14.08
N TRP A 53 -3.22 13.07 13.69
CA TRP A 53 -4.61 13.10 14.19
C TRP A 53 -4.90 12.02 15.23
N GLY A 54 -4.02 11.03 15.38
CA GLY A 54 -4.26 9.84 16.23
C GLY A 54 -4.08 10.07 17.73
N GLU A 55 -3.15 10.93 18.14
CA GLU A 55 -2.83 11.09 19.58
C GLU A 55 -3.06 12.50 20.14
N ALA A 56 -3.29 13.51 19.30
CA ALA A 56 -3.57 14.89 19.71
C ALA A 56 -4.94 15.39 19.21
N GLY A 57 -5.86 14.48 18.89
CA GLY A 57 -7.20 14.83 18.46
C GLY A 57 -8.05 15.31 19.64
N VAL A 58 -8.07 16.62 19.89
CA VAL A 58 -9.16 17.23 20.66
C VAL A 58 -10.48 16.80 20.00
N ASP A 59 -11.42 16.27 20.79
CA ASP A 59 -12.76 15.94 20.29
C ASP A 59 -13.34 17.16 19.57
N GLY A 60 -13.51 17.04 18.26
CA GLY A 60 -13.96 18.14 17.40
C GLY A 60 -15.32 18.69 17.81
N LEU A 61 -16.16 17.86 18.45
CA LEU A 61 -17.46 18.28 18.97
C LEU A 61 -17.31 19.09 20.27
N ALA A 62 -16.38 18.68 21.14
CA ALA A 62 -16.05 19.42 22.36
C ALA A 62 -15.40 20.76 22.03
N TYR A 63 -14.50 20.79 21.04
CA TYR A 63 -13.87 22.02 20.55
C TYR A 63 -14.91 23.00 19.96
N GLN A 64 -15.84 22.50 19.15
CA GLN A 64 -16.91 23.34 18.57
C GLN A 64 -17.86 23.89 19.64
N LYS A 65 -18.17 23.10 20.69
CA LYS A 65 -19.01 23.54 21.80
C LYS A 65 -18.33 24.64 22.61
N ALA A 66 -17.06 24.46 22.97
CA ALA A 66 -16.28 25.47 23.68
C ALA A 66 -16.27 26.81 22.93
N LEU A 67 -16.04 26.79 21.60
CA LEU A 67 -16.05 28.00 20.77
C LEU A 67 -17.43 28.71 20.73
N ARG A 68 -18.52 27.96 20.91
CA ARG A 68 -19.90 28.50 20.91
C ARG A 68 -20.37 28.98 22.27
N GLU A 69 -19.75 28.51 23.35
CA GLU A 69 -20.06 28.97 24.71
C GLU A 69 -19.48 30.36 25.01
N GLU A 70 -18.55 30.84 24.17
CA GLU A 70 -17.95 32.18 24.27
C GLU A 70 -18.76 33.29 23.55
N TRP A 71 -19.93 32.96 22.96
CA TRP A 71 -20.79 33.88 22.20
C TRP A 71 -22.20 33.95 22.78
#